data_AF-A0A5R8ZXB8-F1
#
_entry.id   AF-A0A5R8ZXB8-F1
#
_cell.length_a   1.000
_cell.length_b   1.000
_cell.length_c   1.000
_cell.angle_alpha   90.00
_cell.angle_beta   90.00
_cell.angle_gamma   90.00
#
_symmetry.space_group_name_H-M   'P 1'
#
loop_
_entity.id
_entity.type
_entity.pdbx_description
1 polymer ?
#
loop_
_entity_poly.entity_id
_entity_poly.type
_entity_poly.pdbx_seq_one_letter_code
_entity_poly.pdbx_strand_id
1 'polypeptide(L)'
;MEMHVPVFPFLKNARLEIAIAFLLLTVAFQFNAFNTTSDFQFSTWRDGSEALVLGKVFADSHGIPTPHSRMGFLEKGKITSGSNVLAVYAYIDNPDRVMTSHVTDANWNNGLSRFENKFLIDEVDVAKLGYASNEFTPGQEITFHDGSTHKVTEVTRSGPYTTIAFDGNKVSAESIPSPYGVQTSGSKEPVFEPYPQQVGIQAIALSWLYQNSPLANTVRGMQFLMSLAMALVLALLIKEYSLSISPVFAWVFFACMIGSPWIVAIARNLYWAPFLWFLPALAAMFVYRAKNQVIALSGYCLAVFLKCLSGYEYISSVVLLSLLPFMIAPFRSSPNLTFWQALKLCIKVGLVACLGFLLAVILHSYLRADTFAEGISKTLGWDALKYSAFGRLTGAMPESGLRPLGSIIYEYVMLWKTPVMFWGYSQIIFPAMVILALVSLALQFFVRNLNYKRDAALLIFSSLAPLSWIVLMQNHSAIHVHLNYVLWYFGFIPAAVFVILRGLICMVQLFTSSSASSPTGHQPSDR
;
A
#
# COMPACT_ATOMS: atom_id res chain seq x y z
N MET A 1 -17.99 -14.02 35.46
CA MET A 1 -17.69 -15.38 34.99
C MET A 1 -17.38 -15.28 33.51
N GLU A 2 -16.09 -15.19 33.15
CA GLU A 2 -15.69 -15.25 31.74
C GLU A 2 -16.02 -16.65 31.24
N MET A 3 -17.10 -16.79 30.45
CA MET A 3 -17.13 -17.94 29.56
C MET A 3 -15.97 -17.76 28.61
N HIS A 4 -15.05 -18.73 28.64
CA HIS A 4 -14.32 -19.12 27.45
C HIS A 4 -15.36 -19.30 26.34
N VAL A 5 -15.58 -18.24 25.55
CA VAL A 5 -15.94 -18.43 24.14
C VAL A 5 -15.00 -19.53 23.66
N PRO A 6 -15.46 -20.60 23.00
CA PRO A 6 -14.56 -21.59 22.44
C PRO A 6 -13.60 -20.80 21.56
N VAL A 7 -12.45 -20.51 22.14
CA VAL A 7 -11.29 -19.98 21.46
C VAL A 7 -11.07 -21.11 20.47
N PHE A 8 -11.33 -20.84 19.18
CA PHE A 8 -10.92 -21.73 18.09
C PHE A 8 -9.60 -22.37 18.54
N PRO A 9 -9.48 -23.70 18.59
CA PRO A 9 -8.41 -24.35 19.33
C PRO A 9 -7.07 -23.90 18.74
N PHE A 10 -6.50 -22.87 19.35
CA PHE A 10 -5.32 -22.21 18.82
C PHE A 10 -4.11 -23.01 19.27
N LEU A 11 -3.11 -22.99 18.41
CA LEU A 11 -1.83 -23.64 18.62
C LEU A 11 -1.26 -23.09 19.92
N LYS A 12 -0.90 -23.95 20.88
CA LYS A 12 -0.28 -23.54 22.16
C LYS A 12 1.03 -22.74 21.99
N ASN A 13 1.52 -22.58 20.76
CA ASN A 13 2.81 -22.00 20.42
C ASN A 13 2.65 -20.68 19.63
N ALA A 14 2.79 -19.55 20.33
CA ALA A 14 2.72 -18.22 19.74
C ALA A 14 3.74 -17.98 18.60
N ARG A 15 4.87 -18.71 18.56
CA ARG A 15 5.83 -18.60 17.43
C ARG A 15 5.25 -19.19 16.15
N LEU A 16 4.50 -20.28 16.27
CA LEU A 16 3.87 -20.95 15.14
C LEU A 16 2.73 -20.10 14.59
N GLU A 17 1.93 -19.45 15.44
CA GLU A 17 0.88 -18.52 15.01
C GLU A 17 1.43 -17.34 14.18
N ILE A 18 2.52 -16.73 14.64
CA ILE A 18 3.18 -15.63 13.91
C ILE A 18 3.73 -16.13 12.57
N ALA A 19 4.35 -17.31 12.55
CA ALA A 19 4.87 -17.90 11.32
C ALA A 19 3.75 -18.18 10.31
N ILE A 20 2.61 -18.71 10.77
CA ILE A 20 1.43 -18.94 9.92
C ILE A 20 0.87 -17.61 9.42
N ALA A 21 0.68 -16.62 10.30
CA ALA A 21 0.19 -15.31 9.90
C ALA A 21 1.11 -14.67 8.85
N PHE A 22 2.43 -14.72 9.06
CA PHE A 22 3.43 -14.24 8.12
C PHE A 22 3.30 -14.93 6.76
N LEU A 23 3.28 -16.26 6.72
CA LEU A 23 3.17 -17.03 5.47
C LEU A 23 1.87 -16.73 4.72
N LEU A 24 0.73 -16.71 5.41
CA LEU A 24 -0.56 -16.41 4.80
C LEU A 24 -0.63 -14.97 4.27
N LEU A 25 -0.08 -14.00 5.01
CA LEU A 25 0.03 -12.61 4.57
C LEU A 25 0.92 -12.49 3.33
N THR A 26 2.09 -13.14 3.32
CA THR A 26 2.99 -13.13 2.16
C THR A 26 2.31 -13.68 0.92
N VAL A 27 1.64 -14.83 1.05
CA VAL A 27 0.94 -15.47 -0.07
C VAL A 27 -0.23 -14.60 -0.56
N ALA A 28 -0.99 -13.99 0.35
CA ALA A 28 -2.04 -13.04 0.01
C ALA A 28 -1.48 -11.83 -0.76
N PHE A 29 -0.43 -11.19 -0.24
CA PHE A 29 0.09 -9.93 -0.75
C PHE A 29 0.90 -10.06 -2.04
N GLN A 30 1.62 -11.16 -2.22
CA GLN A 30 2.42 -11.35 -3.42
C GLN A 30 1.60 -11.86 -4.60
N PHE A 31 0.64 -12.74 -4.33
CA PHE A 31 -0.07 -13.51 -5.36
C PHE A 31 -1.56 -13.24 -5.45
N ASN A 32 -2.13 -12.41 -4.57
CA ASN A 32 -3.58 -12.28 -4.45
C ASN A 32 -4.27 -13.65 -4.28
N ALA A 33 -3.66 -14.57 -3.54
CA ALA A 33 -4.03 -15.98 -3.55
C ALA A 33 -5.47 -16.30 -3.09
N PHE A 34 -6.11 -15.37 -2.39
CA PHE A 34 -7.50 -15.47 -1.96
C PHE A 34 -8.48 -14.75 -2.89
N ASN A 35 -7.99 -14.22 -4.02
CA ASN A 35 -8.72 -13.37 -4.95
C ASN A 35 -9.39 -12.17 -4.27
N THR A 36 -8.82 -11.66 -3.17
CA THR A 36 -9.39 -10.56 -2.37
C THR A 36 -9.61 -9.28 -3.18
N THR A 37 -8.75 -9.03 -4.17
CA THR A 37 -8.87 -7.89 -5.09
C THR A 37 -8.99 -8.39 -6.52
N SER A 38 -9.57 -7.59 -7.42
CA SER A 38 -9.64 -7.96 -8.85
C SER A 38 -8.24 -8.02 -9.45
N ASP A 39 -8.03 -8.87 -10.45
CA ASP A 39 -6.73 -8.96 -11.14
C ASP A 39 -6.31 -7.62 -11.72
N PHE A 40 -7.26 -6.88 -12.32
CA PHE A 40 -7.02 -5.54 -12.81
C PHE A 40 -6.54 -4.61 -11.68
N GLN A 41 -7.22 -4.56 -10.54
CA GLN A 41 -6.77 -3.72 -9.43
C GLN A 41 -5.41 -4.19 -8.89
N PHE A 42 -5.18 -5.50 -8.77
CA PHE A 42 -3.92 -6.06 -8.28
C PHE A 42 -2.72 -5.76 -9.19
N SER A 43 -2.94 -5.75 -10.51
CA SER A 43 -1.91 -5.44 -11.51
C SER A 43 -1.72 -3.94 -11.67
N THR A 44 -2.79 -3.15 -11.72
CA THR A 44 -2.73 -1.72 -12.05
C THR A 44 -2.42 -0.80 -10.88
N TRP A 45 -2.54 -1.30 -9.64
CA TRP A 45 -2.06 -0.58 -8.46
C TRP A 45 -0.54 -0.35 -8.47
N ARG A 46 0.17 -0.90 -9.46
CA ARG A 46 1.61 -0.82 -9.63
C ARG A 46 2.02 0.35 -10.53
N ASP A 47 1.20 0.83 -11.44
CA ASP A 47 1.76 1.27 -12.72
C ASP A 47 2.41 2.66 -12.67
N GLY A 48 1.63 3.73 -12.47
CA GLY A 48 2.16 5.10 -12.59
C GLY A 48 3.24 5.45 -11.56
N SER A 49 2.99 5.17 -10.28
CA SER A 49 3.91 5.61 -9.22
C SER A 49 5.11 4.69 -9.03
N GLU A 50 5.02 3.37 -9.25
CA GLU A 50 6.23 2.52 -9.17
C GLU A 50 7.20 2.82 -10.30
N ALA A 51 6.73 3.27 -11.47
CA ALA A 51 7.60 3.68 -12.57
C ALA A 51 8.60 4.78 -12.14
N LEU A 52 8.25 5.63 -11.17
CA LEU A 52 9.16 6.62 -10.58
C LEU A 52 10.34 5.97 -9.83
N VAL A 53 10.08 4.85 -9.15
CA VAL A 53 11.09 4.08 -8.42
C VAL A 53 11.94 3.29 -9.40
N LEU A 54 11.31 2.60 -10.35
CA LEU A 54 11.99 1.83 -11.37
C LEU A 54 12.87 2.70 -12.27
N GLY A 55 12.42 3.93 -12.58
CA GLY A 55 13.24 4.91 -13.30
C GLY A 55 14.56 5.22 -12.58
N LYS A 56 14.55 5.30 -11.24
CA LYS A 56 15.79 5.44 -10.46
C LYS A 56 16.67 4.20 -10.55
N VAL A 57 16.08 3.02 -10.40
CA VAL A 57 16.81 1.74 -10.45
C VAL A 57 17.50 1.58 -11.82
N PHE A 58 16.77 1.87 -12.89
CA PHE A 58 17.31 1.85 -14.25
C PHE A 58 18.41 2.91 -14.42
N ALA A 59 18.16 4.14 -13.98
CA ALA A 59 19.14 5.22 -14.08
C ALA A 59 20.47 4.88 -13.40
N ASP A 60 20.43 4.33 -12.18
CA ASP A 60 21.64 3.95 -11.45
C ASP A 60 22.41 2.82 -12.12
N SER A 61 21.70 1.81 -12.62
CA SER A 61 22.33 0.66 -13.30
C SER A 61 22.97 1.02 -14.64
N HIS A 62 22.56 2.14 -15.24
CA HIS A 62 23.07 2.61 -16.54
C HIS A 62 23.87 3.93 -16.46
N GLY A 63 24.15 4.43 -15.25
CA GLY A 63 24.92 5.66 -15.05
C GLY A 63 24.22 6.94 -15.52
N ILE A 64 22.89 6.95 -15.60
CA ILE A 64 22.09 8.10 -16.03
C ILE A 64 21.97 9.09 -14.86
N PRO A 65 22.29 10.39 -15.06
CA PRO A 65 22.20 11.38 -13.99
C PRO A 65 20.78 11.57 -13.45
N THR A 66 20.62 11.60 -12.12
CA THR A 66 19.35 11.90 -11.44
C THR A 66 19.48 13.16 -10.57
N PRO A 67 19.49 14.37 -11.17
CA PRO A 67 19.77 15.61 -10.43
C PRO A 67 18.66 15.94 -9.44
N HIS A 68 19.03 16.25 -8.20
CA HIS A 68 18.16 16.70 -7.10
C HIS A 68 16.93 15.82 -6.77
N SER A 69 16.81 14.64 -7.37
CA SER A 69 15.81 13.64 -7.04
C SER A 69 16.38 12.23 -7.14
N ARG A 70 15.82 11.34 -6.34
CA ARG A 70 16.14 9.92 -6.35
C ARG A 70 14.99 9.06 -6.86
N MET A 71 14.04 9.69 -7.53
CA MET A 71 12.93 9.06 -8.23
C MET A 71 12.62 9.91 -9.46
N GLY A 72 12.04 9.29 -10.47
CA GLY A 72 11.72 9.99 -11.69
C GLY A 72 11.23 9.03 -12.76
N PHE A 73 10.52 9.59 -13.74
CA PHE A 73 10.10 8.83 -14.90
C PHE A 73 11.28 8.60 -15.83
N LEU A 74 11.23 7.49 -16.56
CA LEU A 74 12.23 7.14 -17.55
C LEU A 74 11.55 6.69 -18.84
N GLU A 75 11.93 7.29 -19.95
CA GLU A 75 11.42 6.95 -21.30
C GLU A 75 12.53 7.15 -22.34
N LYS A 76 12.57 6.32 -23.38
CA LYS A 76 13.53 6.50 -24.48
C LYS A 76 13.17 7.73 -25.33
N GLY A 77 14.13 8.62 -25.55
CA GLY A 77 14.01 9.77 -26.43
C GLY A 77 13.36 11.01 -25.82
N LYS A 78 12.07 10.97 -25.52
CA LYS A 78 11.36 12.10 -24.89
C LYS A 78 10.31 11.56 -23.95
N ILE A 79 10.15 12.21 -22.80
CA ILE A 79 9.04 11.96 -21.90
C ILE A 79 7.75 12.44 -22.55
N THR A 80 6.85 11.50 -22.83
CA THR A 80 5.58 11.79 -23.50
C THR A 80 4.41 11.92 -22.53
N SER A 81 4.59 11.52 -21.25
CA SER A 81 3.56 11.37 -20.22
C SER A 81 2.46 10.35 -20.63
N GLY A 82 1.77 9.75 -19.66
CA GLY A 82 0.81 8.66 -19.92
C GLY A 82 1.42 7.26 -19.74
N SER A 83 0.92 6.24 -20.43
CA SER A 83 1.33 4.85 -20.20
C SER A 83 2.77 4.53 -20.63
N ASN A 84 3.40 5.32 -21.50
CA ASN A 84 4.76 5.06 -21.98
C ASN A 84 5.81 4.99 -20.87
N VAL A 85 5.63 5.71 -19.76
CA VAL A 85 6.54 5.66 -18.60
C VAL A 85 6.59 4.28 -17.93
N LEU A 86 5.59 3.43 -18.18
CA LEU A 86 5.51 2.07 -17.67
C LEU A 86 6.43 1.10 -18.44
N ALA A 87 7.00 1.52 -19.58
CA ALA A 87 7.96 0.70 -20.32
C ALA A 87 9.22 0.35 -19.51
N VAL A 88 9.52 1.15 -18.47
CA VAL A 88 10.61 0.87 -17.53
C VAL A 88 10.51 -0.49 -16.85
N TYR A 89 9.30 -1.04 -16.69
CA TYR A 89 9.13 -2.41 -16.20
C TYR A 89 9.82 -3.43 -17.11
N ALA A 90 9.60 -3.30 -18.41
CA ALA A 90 10.19 -4.19 -19.40
C ALA A 90 11.71 -4.01 -19.47
N TYR A 91 12.21 -2.78 -19.32
CA TYR A 91 13.65 -2.50 -19.30
C TYR A 91 14.36 -3.08 -18.07
N ILE A 92 13.71 -3.08 -16.91
CA ILE A 92 14.29 -3.66 -15.68
C ILE A 92 14.36 -5.18 -15.79
N ASP A 93 13.32 -5.84 -16.30
CA ASP A 93 13.30 -7.29 -16.41
C ASP A 93 14.11 -7.80 -17.63
N ASN A 94 14.31 -6.94 -18.64
CA ASN A 94 15.02 -7.26 -19.89
C ASN A 94 15.95 -6.10 -20.32
N PRO A 95 17.08 -5.88 -19.61
CA PRO A 95 17.94 -4.71 -19.84
C PRO A 95 18.62 -4.72 -21.22
N ASP A 96 18.97 -5.91 -21.73
CA ASP A 96 19.79 -6.04 -22.94
C ASP A 96 18.96 -6.27 -24.22
N ARG A 97 17.63 -6.37 -24.13
CA ARG A 97 16.79 -6.78 -25.27
C ARG A 97 15.35 -6.29 -25.15
N VAL A 98 14.73 -6.09 -26.31
CA VAL A 98 13.29 -5.84 -26.42
C VAL A 98 12.59 -7.16 -26.71
N MET A 99 11.70 -7.59 -25.81
CA MET A 99 10.98 -8.85 -25.93
C MET A 99 9.87 -8.73 -26.98
N THR A 100 9.77 -9.74 -27.85
CA THR A 100 8.65 -9.85 -28.77
C THR A 100 7.41 -10.31 -28.02
N SER A 101 6.24 -9.97 -28.56
CA SER A 101 4.96 -10.36 -27.98
C SER A 101 4.82 -11.89 -27.94
N HIS A 102 4.09 -12.43 -26.97
CA HIS A 102 3.85 -13.87 -26.85
C HIS A 102 2.82 -14.44 -27.85
N VAL A 103 2.31 -13.62 -28.77
CA VAL A 103 1.29 -14.02 -29.75
C VAL A 103 1.79 -15.17 -30.62
N THR A 104 1.05 -16.29 -30.59
CA THR A 104 1.31 -17.46 -31.42
C THR A 104 0.00 -17.92 -32.04
N ASP A 105 -0.11 -17.79 -33.36
CA ASP A 105 -1.30 -18.13 -34.15
C ASP A 105 -0.90 -18.54 -35.59
N ALA A 106 -1.87 -18.51 -36.52
CA ALA A 106 -1.64 -18.84 -37.93
C ALA A 106 -0.67 -17.88 -38.65
N ASN A 107 -0.49 -16.66 -38.16
CA ASN A 107 0.35 -15.62 -38.74
C ASN A 107 1.64 -15.40 -37.94
N TRP A 108 1.63 -15.66 -36.63
CA TRP A 108 2.72 -15.33 -35.72
C TRP A 108 3.24 -16.56 -34.95
N ASN A 109 4.52 -16.58 -34.61
CA ASN A 109 5.11 -17.51 -33.65
C ASN A 109 5.95 -16.72 -32.63
N ASN A 110 5.50 -16.67 -31.37
CA ASN A 110 6.08 -15.80 -30.33
C ASN A 110 6.34 -14.36 -30.84
N GLY A 111 5.35 -13.81 -31.55
CA GLY A 111 5.41 -12.46 -32.08
C GLY A 111 6.25 -12.28 -33.35
N LEU A 112 6.99 -13.28 -33.84
CA LEU A 112 7.62 -13.20 -35.17
C LEU A 112 6.67 -13.69 -36.27
N SER A 113 6.60 -12.96 -37.38
CA SER A 113 5.74 -13.32 -38.51
C SER A 113 6.22 -14.60 -39.20
N ARG A 114 5.27 -15.49 -39.53
CA ARG A 114 5.52 -16.71 -40.29
C ARG A 114 5.71 -16.43 -41.78
N PHE A 115 5.27 -15.27 -42.27
CA PHE A 115 5.21 -14.97 -43.70
C PHE A 115 6.10 -13.82 -44.13
N GLU A 116 6.29 -12.81 -43.27
CA GLU A 116 6.98 -11.55 -43.59
C GLU A 116 8.12 -11.27 -42.61
N ASN A 117 9.01 -10.34 -42.96
CA ASN A 117 10.05 -9.83 -42.05
C ASN A 117 9.45 -8.82 -41.07
N LYS A 118 8.63 -9.32 -40.15
CA LYS A 118 7.95 -8.50 -39.14
C LYS A 118 7.95 -9.20 -37.79
N PHE A 119 8.08 -8.43 -36.71
CA PHE A 119 7.76 -8.90 -35.36
C PHE A 119 6.82 -7.94 -34.63
N LEU A 120 6.12 -8.48 -33.64
CA LEU A 120 5.25 -7.75 -32.72
C LEU A 120 5.98 -7.51 -31.40
N ILE A 121 5.76 -6.34 -30.83
CA ILE A 121 5.99 -6.09 -29.40
C ILE A 121 4.67 -5.72 -28.75
N ASP A 122 4.54 -6.04 -27.47
CA ASP A 122 3.43 -5.58 -26.66
C ASP A 122 3.58 -4.08 -26.40
N GLU A 123 2.57 -3.29 -26.77
CA GLU A 123 2.52 -1.87 -26.44
C GLU A 123 1.95 -1.68 -25.04
N VAL A 124 2.49 -0.70 -24.33
CA VAL A 124 2.16 -0.45 -22.94
C VAL A 124 0.84 0.32 -22.77
N ASP A 125 0.01 -0.17 -21.86
CA ASP A 125 -1.29 0.42 -21.50
C ASP A 125 -1.53 0.29 -19.99
N VAL A 126 -2.55 0.97 -19.46
CA VAL A 126 -2.91 0.97 -18.03
C VAL A 126 -3.07 -0.44 -17.48
N ALA A 127 -3.56 -1.42 -18.27
CA ALA A 127 -3.75 -2.79 -17.79
C ALA A 127 -2.61 -3.76 -18.15
N LYS A 128 -1.70 -3.34 -19.03
CA LYS A 128 -0.78 -4.23 -19.74
C LYS A 128 0.61 -3.60 -19.80
N LEU A 129 1.57 -4.27 -19.19
CA LEU A 129 2.98 -3.92 -19.32
C LEU A 129 3.48 -4.27 -20.72
N GLY A 130 4.38 -3.46 -21.24
CA GLY A 130 4.92 -3.58 -22.58
C GLY A 130 5.99 -2.53 -22.80
N TYR A 131 6.23 -2.20 -24.07
CA TYR A 131 7.18 -1.17 -24.48
C TYR A 131 6.47 0.12 -24.86
N ALA A 132 7.22 1.21 -24.80
CA ALA A 132 6.68 2.53 -25.14
C ALA A 132 6.36 2.59 -26.63
N SER A 133 5.38 3.42 -26.96
CA SER A 133 4.92 3.59 -28.35
C SER A 133 6.02 4.09 -29.32
N ASN A 134 7.10 4.65 -28.77
CA ASN A 134 8.25 5.22 -29.48
C ASN A 134 9.53 4.37 -29.36
N GLU A 135 9.41 3.10 -28.95
CA GLU A 135 10.52 2.16 -28.73
C GLU A 135 11.44 2.00 -29.96
N PHE A 136 10.82 1.88 -31.14
CA PHE A 136 11.53 1.72 -32.42
C PHE A 136 11.33 2.93 -33.34
N THR A 137 12.34 3.19 -34.17
CA THR A 137 12.26 4.15 -35.28
C THR A 137 12.76 3.53 -36.59
N PRO A 138 12.16 3.86 -37.75
CA PRO A 138 12.71 3.48 -39.04
C PRO A 138 14.19 3.88 -39.18
N GLY A 139 15.00 2.99 -39.74
CA GLY A 139 16.45 3.10 -39.89
C GLY A 139 17.27 2.56 -38.71
N GLN A 140 16.63 2.24 -37.58
CA GLN A 140 17.31 1.67 -36.41
C GLN A 140 17.78 0.24 -36.69
N GLU A 141 18.95 -0.13 -36.16
CA GLU A 141 19.51 -1.47 -36.31
C GLU A 141 19.00 -2.40 -35.20
N ILE A 142 18.62 -3.60 -35.61
CA ILE A 142 18.16 -4.67 -34.73
C ILE A 142 18.99 -5.93 -34.99
N THR A 143 19.37 -6.61 -33.92
CA THR A 143 20.14 -7.85 -34.00
C THR A 143 19.33 -9.00 -33.41
N PHE A 144 19.14 -10.04 -34.21
CA PHE A 144 18.42 -11.26 -33.85
C PHE A 144 19.35 -12.25 -33.15
N HIS A 145 18.78 -13.28 -32.49
CA HIS A 145 19.55 -14.27 -31.75
C HIS A 145 20.50 -15.10 -32.62
N ASP A 146 20.22 -15.24 -33.92
CA ASP A 146 21.11 -15.87 -34.89
C ASP A 146 22.32 -14.99 -35.27
N GLY A 147 22.43 -13.79 -34.69
CA GLY A 147 23.47 -12.81 -34.97
C GLY A 147 23.21 -11.97 -36.22
N SER A 148 22.10 -12.18 -36.93
CA SER A 148 21.76 -11.38 -38.09
C SER A 148 21.32 -9.97 -37.66
N THR A 149 21.85 -8.96 -38.36
CA THR A 149 21.51 -7.55 -38.14
C THR A 149 20.71 -7.05 -39.31
N HIS A 150 19.60 -6.37 -39.02
CA HIS A 150 18.68 -5.80 -39.99
C HIS A 150 18.32 -4.37 -39.60
N LYS A 151 17.78 -3.60 -40.54
CA LYS A 151 17.29 -2.25 -40.30
C LYS A 151 15.77 -2.23 -40.27
N VAL A 152 15.22 -1.52 -39.29
CA VAL A 152 13.79 -1.28 -39.21
C VAL A 152 13.34 -0.45 -40.41
N THR A 153 12.39 -0.95 -41.19
CA THR A 153 11.87 -0.26 -42.37
C THR A 153 10.57 0.47 -42.07
N GLU A 154 9.72 -0.10 -41.22
CA GLU A 154 8.40 0.43 -40.89
C GLU A 154 8.03 0.08 -39.45
N VAL A 155 7.33 1.01 -38.79
CA VAL A 155 6.76 0.81 -37.45
C VAL A 155 5.28 1.16 -37.51
N THR A 156 4.41 0.18 -37.31
CA THR A 156 2.96 0.32 -37.50
C THR A 156 2.23 -0.11 -36.23
N ARG A 157 1.40 0.78 -35.69
CA ARG A 157 0.64 0.50 -34.46
C ARG A 157 -0.72 -0.08 -34.79
N SER A 158 -1.10 -1.14 -34.08
CA SER A 158 -2.39 -1.80 -34.27
C SER A 158 -2.90 -2.39 -32.96
N GLY A 159 -3.78 -1.66 -32.28
CA GLY A 159 -4.38 -2.10 -31.02
C GLY A 159 -3.32 -2.25 -29.92
N PRO A 160 -3.23 -3.41 -29.23
CA PRO A 160 -2.32 -3.60 -28.10
C PRO A 160 -0.88 -4.00 -28.52
N TYR A 161 -0.56 -3.86 -29.81
CA TYR A 161 0.71 -4.26 -30.40
C TYR A 161 1.28 -3.17 -31.30
N THR A 162 2.60 -3.07 -31.29
CA THR A 162 3.37 -2.38 -32.33
C THR A 162 4.02 -3.44 -33.23
N THR A 163 3.85 -3.29 -34.54
CA THR A 163 4.46 -4.14 -35.58
C THR A 163 5.71 -3.46 -36.12
N ILE A 164 6.83 -4.18 -36.13
CA ILE A 164 8.12 -3.71 -36.61
C ILE A 164 8.48 -4.52 -37.84
N ALA A 165 8.55 -3.87 -38.99
CA ALA A 165 9.06 -4.46 -40.22
C ALA A 165 10.56 -4.18 -40.36
N PHE A 166 11.29 -5.13 -40.95
CA PHE A 166 12.73 -5.02 -41.15
C PHE A 166 13.17 -5.54 -42.53
N ASP A 167 14.32 -5.09 -42.99
CA ASP A 167 14.89 -5.47 -44.28
C ASP A 167 15.57 -6.85 -44.26
N GLY A 168 16.28 -7.21 -45.33
CA GLY A 168 17.14 -8.39 -45.36
C GLY A 168 16.44 -9.74 -45.57
N ASN A 169 17.19 -10.81 -45.26
CA ASN A 169 16.73 -12.19 -45.43
C ASN A 169 15.69 -12.56 -44.38
N LYS A 170 14.75 -13.44 -44.76
CA LYS A 170 13.71 -13.91 -43.86
C LYS A 170 14.29 -14.64 -42.65
N VAL A 171 13.99 -14.13 -41.46
CA VAL A 171 14.27 -14.81 -40.20
C VAL A 171 13.19 -15.87 -39.98
N SER A 172 13.61 -17.12 -39.79
CA SER A 172 12.66 -18.22 -39.58
C SER A 172 11.98 -18.11 -38.22
N ALA A 173 10.64 -18.12 -38.23
CA ALA A 173 9.84 -18.13 -37.02
C ALA A 173 9.87 -19.49 -36.30
N GLU A 174 10.20 -20.58 -36.99
CA GLU A 174 10.09 -21.95 -36.46
C GLU A 174 11.21 -22.34 -35.49
N SER A 175 12.34 -21.64 -35.51
CA SER A 175 13.53 -21.93 -34.71
C SER A 175 13.68 -21.05 -33.47
N ILE A 176 12.63 -20.35 -33.06
CA ILE A 176 12.71 -19.28 -32.08
C ILE A 176 12.39 -19.77 -30.65
N PRO A 177 13.27 -19.53 -29.67
CA PRO A 177 12.98 -19.83 -28.27
C PRO A 177 11.89 -18.91 -27.72
N SER A 178 11.05 -19.44 -26.81
CA SER A 178 10.07 -18.63 -26.07
C SER A 178 10.53 -18.46 -24.62
N PRO A 179 10.63 -17.23 -24.09
CA PRO A 179 10.36 -15.94 -24.76
C PRO A 179 11.50 -15.49 -25.68
N TYR A 180 11.16 -14.74 -26.74
CA TYR A 180 12.12 -14.21 -27.72
C TYR A 180 12.31 -12.71 -27.56
N GLY A 181 13.49 -12.21 -27.89
CA GLY A 181 13.76 -10.77 -27.88
C GLY A 181 14.85 -10.38 -28.88
N VAL A 182 14.82 -9.12 -29.29
CA VAL A 182 15.77 -8.52 -30.24
C VAL A 182 16.66 -7.52 -29.51
N GLN A 183 17.94 -7.50 -29.85
CA GLN A 183 18.86 -6.46 -29.39
C GLN A 183 18.71 -5.24 -30.28
N THR A 184 18.80 -4.05 -29.69
CA THR A 184 18.69 -2.80 -30.43
C THR A 184 20.00 -2.03 -30.41
N SER A 185 20.47 -1.58 -31.57
CA SER A 185 21.62 -0.67 -31.70
C SER A 185 21.15 0.68 -32.25
N GLY A 186 21.74 1.77 -31.75
CA GLY A 186 21.35 3.14 -32.13
C GLY A 186 19.93 3.53 -31.67
N SER A 187 19.42 2.90 -30.62
CA SER A 187 18.15 3.30 -30.00
C SER A 187 18.25 4.72 -29.42
N LYS A 188 17.11 5.40 -29.27
CA LYS A 188 17.07 6.69 -28.57
C LYS A 188 17.58 6.52 -27.14
N GLU A 189 18.38 7.48 -26.71
CA GLU A 189 18.88 7.51 -25.33
C GLU A 189 17.73 7.64 -24.33
N PRO A 190 17.80 6.94 -23.19
CA PRO A 190 16.84 7.10 -22.10
C PRO A 190 16.93 8.51 -21.49
N VAL A 191 15.77 9.15 -21.34
CA VAL A 191 15.60 10.44 -20.67
C VAL A 191 14.99 10.21 -19.29
N PHE A 192 15.58 10.84 -18.27
CA PHE A 192 15.11 10.80 -16.90
C PHE A 192 14.45 12.14 -16.51
N GLU A 193 13.21 12.10 -16.05
CA GLU A 193 12.49 13.27 -15.51
C GLU A 193 12.40 13.18 -13.98
N PRO A 194 13.13 14.05 -13.24
CA PRO A 194 13.14 14.04 -11.79
C PRO A 194 11.75 14.24 -11.16
N TYR A 195 11.44 13.46 -10.12
CA TYR A 195 10.26 13.62 -9.26
C TYR A 195 10.69 14.13 -7.87
N PRO A 196 10.76 15.45 -7.63
CA PRO A 196 11.37 16.03 -6.42
C PRO A 196 10.44 16.09 -5.20
N GLN A 197 9.26 15.45 -5.24
CA GLN A 197 8.25 15.58 -4.18
C GLN A 197 8.53 14.67 -2.96
N GLN A 198 9.49 13.75 -3.06
CA GLN A 198 9.96 12.91 -1.94
C GLN A 198 11.44 12.53 -2.09
N VAL A 199 12.06 12.15 -0.96
CA VAL A 199 13.49 11.76 -0.92
C VAL A 199 13.73 10.44 -1.63
N GLY A 200 12.82 9.48 -1.54
CA GLY A 200 12.89 8.22 -2.28
C GLY A 200 13.84 7.19 -1.67
N ILE A 201 13.90 7.07 -0.34
CA ILE A 201 14.80 6.11 0.34
C ILE A 201 14.56 4.66 -0.12
N GLN A 202 13.31 4.31 -0.40
CA GLN A 202 12.90 3.02 -0.96
C GLN A 202 13.51 2.79 -2.34
N ALA A 203 13.60 3.82 -3.19
CA ALA A 203 14.24 3.71 -4.50
C ALA A 203 15.76 3.53 -4.39
N ILE A 204 16.42 4.20 -3.43
CA ILE A 204 17.85 3.98 -3.16
C ILE A 204 18.10 2.54 -2.73
N ALA A 205 17.33 2.05 -1.76
CA ALA A 205 17.50 0.70 -1.22
C ALA A 205 17.23 -0.36 -2.29
N LEU A 206 16.16 -0.20 -3.09
CA LEU A 206 15.82 -1.10 -4.17
C LEU A 206 16.85 -1.07 -5.31
N SER A 207 17.38 0.11 -5.66
CA SER A 207 18.45 0.24 -6.66
C SER A 207 19.70 -0.50 -6.23
N TRP A 208 20.11 -0.34 -4.97
CA TRP A 208 21.24 -1.08 -4.42
C TRP A 208 20.97 -2.59 -4.43
N LEU A 209 19.78 -3.03 -4.02
CA LEU A 209 19.40 -4.44 -4.04
C LEU A 209 19.37 -5.03 -5.46
N TYR A 210 18.83 -4.30 -6.44
CA TYR A 210 18.77 -4.73 -7.83
C TYR A 210 20.16 -5.05 -8.39
N GLN A 211 21.16 -4.21 -8.08
CA GLN A 211 22.53 -4.39 -8.56
C GLN A 211 23.33 -5.45 -7.78
N ASN A 212 22.93 -5.76 -6.54
CA ASN A 212 23.74 -6.57 -5.62
C ASN A 212 23.06 -7.88 -5.18
N SER A 213 21.83 -8.15 -5.59
CA SER A 213 21.07 -9.32 -5.14
C SER A 213 20.27 -9.98 -6.27
N PRO A 214 20.52 -11.28 -6.56
CA PRO A 214 19.68 -12.04 -7.48
C PRO A 214 18.21 -12.17 -7.05
N LEU A 215 17.87 -11.87 -5.79
CA LEU A 215 16.49 -11.90 -5.31
C LEU A 215 15.71 -10.64 -5.69
N ALA A 216 16.40 -9.56 -6.08
CA ALA A 216 15.82 -8.24 -6.33
C ALA A 216 16.14 -7.70 -7.73
N ASN A 217 16.86 -8.44 -8.56
CA ASN A 217 17.25 -8.03 -9.92
C ASN A 217 16.11 -8.12 -10.95
N THR A 218 14.86 -8.16 -10.50
CA THR A 218 13.64 -8.13 -11.32
C THR A 218 12.57 -7.32 -10.58
N VAL A 219 11.60 -6.77 -11.30
CA VAL A 219 10.48 -6.05 -10.69
C VAL A 219 9.72 -6.95 -9.72
N ARG A 220 9.46 -8.20 -10.12
CA ARG A 220 8.75 -9.18 -9.28
C ARG A 220 9.53 -9.52 -8.02
N GLY A 221 10.86 -9.60 -8.10
CA GLY A 221 11.74 -9.82 -6.94
C GLY A 221 11.68 -8.67 -5.94
N MET A 222 11.77 -7.43 -6.42
CA MET A 222 11.61 -6.23 -5.58
C MET A 222 10.22 -6.18 -4.91
N GLN A 223 9.16 -6.44 -5.67
CA GLN A 223 7.79 -6.51 -5.15
C GLN A 223 7.64 -7.61 -4.10
N PHE A 224 8.29 -8.76 -4.30
CA PHE A 224 8.30 -9.83 -3.31
C PHE A 224 8.95 -9.38 -2.00
N LEU A 225 10.07 -8.67 -2.04
CA LEU A 225 10.69 -8.11 -0.83
C LEU A 225 9.77 -7.11 -0.11
N MET A 226 9.04 -6.26 -0.83
CA MET A 226 8.04 -5.37 -0.25
C MET A 226 6.89 -6.14 0.43
N SER A 227 6.40 -7.20 -0.23
CA SER A 227 5.35 -8.06 0.33
C SER A 227 5.81 -8.78 1.60
N LEU A 228 7.07 -9.24 1.65
CA LEU A 228 7.67 -9.86 2.84
C LEU A 228 7.81 -8.85 3.98
N ALA A 229 8.29 -7.64 3.70
CA ALA A 229 8.40 -6.58 4.70
C ALA A 229 7.02 -6.23 5.28
N MET A 230 6.01 -6.08 4.43
CA MET A 230 4.63 -5.81 4.84
C MET A 230 4.05 -6.95 5.68
N ALA A 231 4.20 -8.20 5.23
CA ALA A 231 3.76 -9.38 5.96
C ALA A 231 4.43 -9.50 7.34
N LEU A 232 5.74 -9.23 7.43
CA LEU A 232 6.49 -9.28 8.69
C LEU A 232 6.00 -8.23 9.68
N VAL A 233 5.87 -6.97 9.24
CA VAL A 233 5.38 -5.88 10.09
C VAL A 233 3.99 -6.18 10.61
N LEU A 234 3.07 -6.62 9.75
CA LEU A 234 1.72 -6.96 10.17
C LEU A 234 1.66 -8.19 11.06
N ALA A 235 2.42 -9.26 10.80
CA ALA A 235 2.47 -10.45 11.65
C ALA A 235 2.95 -10.10 13.08
N LEU A 236 3.97 -9.23 13.18
CA LEU A 236 4.42 -8.73 14.46
C LEU A 236 3.37 -7.82 15.13
N LEU A 237 2.69 -6.97 14.36
CA LEU A 237 1.63 -6.10 14.90
C LEU A 237 0.43 -6.90 15.41
N ILE A 238 0.02 -7.97 14.70
CA ILE A 238 -1.02 -8.91 15.13
C ILE A 238 -0.66 -9.53 16.48
N LYS A 239 0.60 -9.97 16.63
CA LYS A 239 1.09 -10.46 17.92
C LYS A 239 0.94 -9.38 19.01
N GLU A 240 1.41 -8.17 18.75
CA GLU A 240 1.35 -7.09 19.74
C GLU A 240 -0.10 -6.70 20.08
N TYR A 241 -1.03 -6.72 19.13
CA TYR A 241 -2.47 -6.55 19.37
C TYR A 241 -3.11 -7.69 20.16
N SER A 242 -2.64 -8.93 19.96
CA SER A 242 -3.10 -10.09 20.74
C SER A 242 -2.75 -9.93 22.22
N LEU A 243 -1.53 -9.44 22.49
CA LEU A 243 -1.02 -9.19 23.84
C LEU A 243 -1.64 -7.94 24.48
N SER A 244 -1.84 -6.88 23.70
CA SER A 244 -2.20 -5.56 24.26
C SER A 244 -3.69 -5.27 24.26
N ILE A 245 -4.48 -5.83 23.35
CA ILE A 245 -5.92 -5.55 23.22
C ILE A 245 -6.71 -6.81 23.56
N SER A 246 -6.65 -7.81 22.67
CA SER A 246 -7.15 -9.16 22.88
C SER A 246 -6.79 -10.05 21.70
N PRO A 247 -6.69 -11.38 21.89
CA PRO A 247 -6.50 -12.32 20.78
C PRO A 247 -7.59 -12.23 19.71
N VAL A 248 -8.85 -12.00 20.12
CA VAL A 248 -9.97 -11.85 19.17
C VAL A 248 -9.78 -10.64 18.27
N PHE A 249 -9.38 -9.49 18.84
CA PHE A 249 -9.10 -8.29 18.04
C PHE A 249 -7.94 -8.53 17.05
N ALA A 250 -6.89 -9.23 17.48
CA ALA A 250 -5.75 -9.55 16.61
C ALA A 250 -6.15 -10.37 15.38
N TRP A 251 -7.02 -11.38 15.57
CA TRP A 251 -7.53 -12.18 14.46
C TRP A 251 -8.52 -11.42 13.57
N VAL A 252 -9.36 -10.55 14.15
CA VAL A 252 -10.19 -9.63 13.35
C VAL A 252 -9.32 -8.71 12.51
N PHE A 253 -8.27 -8.13 13.11
CA PHE A 253 -7.33 -7.28 12.39
C PHE A 253 -6.64 -8.06 11.26
N PHE A 254 -6.12 -9.25 11.52
CA PHE A 254 -5.56 -10.13 10.49
C PHE A 254 -6.55 -10.42 9.34
N ALA A 255 -7.78 -10.82 9.68
CA ALA A 255 -8.82 -11.11 8.70
C ALA A 255 -9.18 -9.88 7.86
N CYS A 256 -9.23 -8.69 8.48
CA CYS A 256 -9.42 -7.42 7.78
C CYS A 256 -8.25 -7.08 6.85
N MET A 257 -6.99 -7.39 7.22
CA MET A 257 -5.84 -7.11 6.36
C MET A 257 -5.80 -8.01 5.12
N ILE A 258 -6.07 -9.31 5.27
CA ILE A 258 -6.10 -10.26 4.14
C ILE A 258 -7.38 -10.10 3.30
N GLY A 259 -8.50 -9.72 3.91
CA GLY A 259 -9.78 -9.55 3.21
C GLY A 259 -10.01 -8.15 2.65
N SER A 260 -9.06 -7.22 2.80
CA SER A 260 -9.13 -5.87 2.24
C SER A 260 -8.61 -5.85 0.80
N PRO A 261 -9.43 -5.45 -0.19
CA PRO A 261 -8.97 -5.34 -1.58
C PRO A 261 -7.87 -4.28 -1.74
N TRP A 262 -7.86 -3.26 -0.89
CA TRP A 262 -6.87 -2.19 -0.93
C TRP A 262 -5.53 -2.59 -0.33
N ILE A 263 -5.54 -3.21 0.86
CA ILE A 263 -4.31 -3.65 1.52
C ILE A 263 -3.62 -4.71 0.67
N VAL A 264 -4.38 -5.68 0.15
CA VAL A 264 -3.82 -6.73 -0.72
C VAL A 264 -3.27 -6.14 -2.02
N ALA A 265 -3.97 -5.21 -2.67
CA ALA A 265 -3.50 -4.57 -3.90
C ALA A 265 -2.18 -3.79 -3.70
N ILE A 266 -2.09 -3.00 -2.62
CA ILE A 266 -0.94 -2.13 -2.41
C ILE A 266 0.26 -2.82 -1.77
N ALA A 267 0.09 -3.95 -1.07
CA ALA A 267 1.07 -4.51 -0.13
C ALA A 267 2.50 -4.69 -0.65
N ARG A 268 2.67 -4.89 -1.96
CA ARG A 268 3.98 -5.10 -2.61
C ARG A 268 4.49 -3.87 -3.38
N ASN A 269 3.79 -2.75 -3.28
CA ASN A 269 4.04 -1.60 -4.13
C ASN A 269 5.38 -0.92 -3.79
N LEU A 270 6.19 -0.68 -4.83
CA LEU A 270 7.55 -0.16 -4.70
C LEU A 270 7.61 1.32 -4.32
N TYR A 271 6.63 2.12 -4.77
CA TYR A 271 6.54 3.54 -4.47
C TYR A 271 6.05 3.78 -3.04
N TRP A 272 4.93 3.17 -2.68
CA TRP A 272 4.22 3.43 -1.44
C TRP A 272 4.87 2.79 -0.22
N ALA A 273 5.69 1.74 -0.45
CA ALA A 273 6.39 0.97 0.59
C ALA A 273 5.50 0.73 1.83
N PRO A 274 4.32 0.09 1.66
CA PRO A 274 3.21 0.14 2.62
C PRO A 274 3.55 -0.44 4.00
N PHE A 275 4.58 -1.27 4.10
CA PHE A 275 5.10 -1.72 5.40
C PHE A 275 5.48 -0.55 6.32
N LEU A 276 5.95 0.58 5.76
CA LEU A 276 6.26 1.80 6.49
C LEU A 276 5.02 2.51 7.05
N TRP A 277 3.82 2.17 6.60
CA TRP A 277 2.58 2.74 7.13
C TRP A 277 2.22 2.15 8.50
N PHE A 278 2.61 0.89 8.73
CA PHE A 278 2.33 0.16 9.97
C PHE A 278 3.56 0.04 10.88
N LEU A 279 4.77 0.25 10.34
CA LEU A 279 6.01 0.17 11.11
C LEU A 279 6.06 1.12 12.31
N PRO A 280 5.61 2.39 12.22
CA PRO A 280 5.52 3.27 13.39
C PRO A 280 4.58 2.74 14.47
N ALA A 281 3.47 2.12 14.10
CA ALA A 281 2.55 1.50 15.07
C ALA A 281 3.19 0.32 15.78
N LEU A 282 3.92 -0.53 15.05
CA LEU A 282 4.70 -1.61 15.65
C LEU A 282 5.81 -1.06 16.57
N ALA A 283 6.52 -0.02 16.16
CA ALA A 283 7.55 0.61 16.98
C ALA A 283 6.97 1.23 18.27
N ALA A 284 5.78 1.84 18.18
CA ALA A 284 5.07 2.38 19.33
C ALA A 284 4.62 1.28 20.32
N MET A 285 4.28 0.07 19.83
CA MET A 285 4.04 -1.08 20.70
C MET A 285 5.28 -1.46 21.51
N PHE A 286 6.49 -1.32 20.95
CA PHE A 286 7.72 -1.49 21.74
C PHE A 286 7.88 -0.40 22.80
N VAL A 287 7.56 0.86 22.49
CA VAL A 287 7.54 1.95 23.49
C VAL A 287 6.56 1.63 24.64
N TYR A 288 5.39 1.10 24.32
CA TYR A 288 4.36 0.75 25.30
C TYR A 288 4.83 -0.26 26.36
N ARG A 289 5.73 -1.18 26.00
CA ARG A 289 6.25 -2.26 26.87
C ARG A 289 7.69 -2.07 27.33
N ALA A 290 8.40 -1.07 26.80
CA ALA A 290 9.83 -0.94 26.99
C ALA A 290 10.19 -0.50 28.42
N LYS A 291 11.11 -1.26 29.04
CA LYS A 291 11.83 -0.82 30.25
C LYS A 291 12.77 0.34 29.93
N ASN A 292 13.49 0.26 28.81
CA ASN A 292 14.33 1.35 28.31
C ASN A 292 13.57 2.18 27.28
N GLN A 293 12.98 3.29 27.74
CA GLN A 293 12.18 4.18 26.92
C GLN A 293 12.99 4.93 25.85
N VAL A 294 14.29 5.16 26.05
CA VAL A 294 15.12 5.91 25.09
C VAL A 294 15.27 5.12 23.80
N ILE A 295 15.73 3.86 23.88
CA ILE A 295 15.93 3.00 22.71
C ILE A 295 14.61 2.82 21.94
N ALA A 296 13.51 2.57 22.64
CA ALA A 296 12.21 2.38 22.00
C ALA A 296 11.72 3.64 21.29
N LEU A 297 11.90 4.82 21.89
CA LEU A 297 11.55 6.09 21.25
C LEU A 297 12.47 6.44 20.09
N SER A 298 13.77 6.12 20.17
CA SER A 298 14.69 6.25 19.03
C SER A 298 14.25 5.35 17.86
N GLY A 299 13.87 4.11 18.13
CA GLY A 299 13.32 3.20 17.11
C GLY A 299 12.02 3.72 16.50
N TYR A 300 11.12 4.27 17.31
CA TYR A 300 9.90 4.92 16.82
C TYR A 300 10.20 6.17 15.98
N CYS A 301 11.12 7.03 16.41
CA CYS A 301 11.58 8.20 15.65
C CYS A 301 12.11 7.77 14.27
N LEU A 302 12.95 6.74 14.25
CA LEU A 302 13.51 6.18 13.02
C LEU A 302 12.41 5.63 12.09
N ALA A 303 11.41 4.92 12.62
CA ALA A 303 10.29 4.42 11.83
C ALA A 303 9.49 5.56 11.16
N VAL A 304 9.20 6.63 11.90
CA VAL A 304 8.51 7.82 11.37
C VAL A 304 9.38 8.54 10.34
N PHE A 305 10.67 8.73 10.63
CA PHE A 305 11.63 9.33 9.71
C PHE A 305 11.71 8.56 8.39
N LEU A 306 11.87 7.22 8.43
CA LEU A 306 11.90 6.37 7.24
C LEU A 306 10.61 6.44 6.43
N LYS A 307 9.44 6.42 7.10
CA LYS A 307 8.16 6.63 6.41
C LYS A 307 8.16 7.95 5.64
N CYS A 308 8.57 9.04 6.28
CA CYS A 308 8.60 10.36 5.65
C CYS A 308 9.63 10.47 4.51
N LEU A 309 10.76 9.76 4.59
CA LEU A 309 11.73 9.68 3.48
C LEU A 309 11.19 8.90 2.27
N SER A 310 10.23 8.01 2.50
CA SER A 310 9.49 7.27 1.46
C SER A 310 8.20 7.97 1.03
N GLY A 311 8.01 9.24 1.41
CA GLY A 311 6.81 10.02 1.11
C GLY A 311 6.06 10.48 2.36
N TYR A 312 5.49 11.68 2.31
CA TYR A 312 4.73 12.28 3.41
C TYR A 312 3.26 11.85 3.44
N GLU A 313 2.84 11.10 2.44
CA GLU A 313 1.49 10.63 2.29
C GLU A 313 1.07 9.81 3.52
N TYR A 314 -0.13 10.13 4.03
CA TYR A 314 -0.78 9.51 5.18
C TYR A 314 -0.09 9.68 6.53
N ILE A 315 0.90 10.58 6.66
CA ILE A 315 1.67 10.71 7.89
C ILE A 315 0.81 10.97 9.14
N SER A 316 -0.24 11.78 9.04
CA SER A 316 -1.17 12.03 10.16
C SER A 316 -1.92 10.75 10.57
N SER A 317 -2.38 9.96 9.60
CA SER A 317 -3.04 8.68 9.83
C SER A 317 -2.10 7.65 10.46
N VAL A 318 -0.86 7.57 9.96
CA VAL A 318 0.18 6.67 10.47
C VAL A 318 0.51 6.99 11.94
N VAL A 319 0.70 8.27 12.26
CA VAL A 319 1.00 8.71 13.64
C VAL A 319 -0.19 8.48 14.57
N LEU A 320 -1.42 8.77 14.15
CA LEU A 320 -2.58 8.52 15.01
C LEU A 320 -2.84 7.03 15.22
N LEU A 321 -2.59 6.18 14.21
CA LEU A 321 -2.62 4.74 14.38
C LEU A 321 -1.60 4.28 15.43
N SER A 322 -0.38 4.80 15.39
CA SER A 322 0.65 4.41 16.37
C SER A 322 0.35 4.88 17.80
N LEU A 323 -0.52 5.88 17.97
CA LEU A 323 -0.97 6.34 19.28
C LEU A 323 -2.15 5.52 19.85
N LEU A 324 -2.84 4.74 19.01
CA LEU A 324 -4.05 3.99 19.37
C LEU A 324 -3.90 3.14 20.66
N PRO A 325 -2.81 2.36 20.86
CA PRO A 325 -2.66 1.52 22.05
C PRO A 325 -2.64 2.31 23.36
N PHE A 326 -2.06 3.51 23.35
CA PHE A 326 -2.03 4.40 24.52
C PHE A 326 -3.40 5.03 24.75
N MET A 327 -4.08 5.46 23.68
CA MET A 327 -5.38 6.13 23.78
C MET A 327 -6.49 5.21 24.33
N ILE A 328 -6.43 3.90 24.04
CA ILE A 328 -7.43 2.94 24.54
C ILE A 328 -7.10 2.37 25.92
N ALA A 329 -5.84 2.40 26.35
CA ALA A 329 -5.38 1.73 27.57
C ALA A 329 -6.15 2.11 28.85
N PRO A 330 -6.47 3.40 29.11
CA PRO A 330 -7.22 3.81 30.29
C PRO A 330 -8.67 3.31 30.34
N PHE A 331 -9.23 2.88 29.21
CA PHE A 331 -10.63 2.52 29.06
C PHE A 331 -10.87 1.01 29.10
N ARG A 332 -9.82 0.21 29.28
CA ARG A 332 -9.91 -1.24 29.46
C ARG A 332 -10.62 -1.59 30.75
N SER A 333 -11.24 -2.77 30.81
CA SER A 333 -11.82 -3.30 32.06
C SER A 333 -10.80 -3.42 33.20
N SER A 334 -9.55 -3.70 32.83
CA SER A 334 -8.39 -3.70 33.72
C SER A 334 -7.31 -2.80 33.11
N PRO A 335 -7.37 -1.48 33.37
CA PRO A 335 -6.43 -0.52 32.82
C PRO A 335 -5.01 -0.81 33.32
N ASN A 336 -4.08 -0.92 32.39
CA ASN A 336 -2.65 -1.01 32.70
C ASN A 336 -1.97 0.37 32.73
N LEU A 337 -2.65 1.41 32.26
CA LEU A 337 -2.24 2.80 32.36
C LEU A 337 -3.41 3.63 32.88
N THR A 338 -3.11 4.60 33.76
CA THR A 338 -4.08 5.65 34.10
C THR A 338 -4.26 6.61 32.93
N PHE A 339 -5.35 7.38 32.92
CA PHE A 339 -5.60 8.40 31.91
C PHE A 339 -4.42 9.37 31.73
N TRP A 340 -3.85 9.86 32.84
CA TRP A 340 -2.73 10.80 32.80
C TRP A 340 -1.43 10.16 32.31
N GLN A 341 -1.17 8.89 32.64
CA GLN A 341 -0.01 8.18 32.12
C GLN A 341 -0.13 7.96 30.60
N ALA A 342 -1.31 7.55 30.13
CA ALA A 342 -1.59 7.40 28.71
C ALA A 342 -1.44 8.74 27.97
N LEU A 343 -2.00 9.83 28.50
CA LEU A 343 -1.89 11.16 27.90
C LEU A 343 -0.43 11.62 27.80
N LYS A 344 0.38 11.45 28.86
CA LYS A 344 1.82 11.76 28.84
C LYS A 344 2.57 10.96 27.76
N LEU A 345 2.26 9.67 27.61
CA LEU A 345 2.85 8.84 26.56
C LEU A 345 2.39 9.28 25.17
N CYS A 346 1.11 9.60 24.97
CA CYS A 346 0.61 10.13 23.70
C CYS A 346 1.35 11.41 23.30
N ILE A 347 1.52 12.35 24.23
CA ILE A 347 2.26 13.60 23.98
C ILE A 347 3.71 13.30 23.65
N LYS A 348 4.38 12.45 24.45
CA LYS A 348 5.79 12.09 24.25
C LYS A 348 6.03 11.44 22.88
N VAL A 349 5.23 10.43 22.53
CA VAL A 349 5.32 9.72 21.25
C VAL A 349 4.95 10.66 20.10
N GLY A 350 3.94 11.52 20.27
CA GLY A 350 3.58 12.56 19.31
C GLY A 350 4.74 13.54 19.03
N LEU A 351 5.40 14.05 20.07
CA LEU A 351 6.57 14.94 19.90
C LEU A 351 7.73 14.24 19.19
N VAL A 352 7.96 12.96 19.48
CA VAL A 352 9.00 12.17 18.80
C VAL A 352 8.64 11.92 17.33
N ALA A 353 7.35 11.75 16.99
CA ALA A 353 6.92 11.70 15.60
C ALA A 353 7.18 13.02 14.88
N CYS A 354 6.89 14.16 15.52
CA CYS A 354 7.22 15.47 14.97
C CYS A 354 8.73 15.61 14.71
N LEU A 355 9.58 15.12 15.62
CA LEU A 355 11.03 15.10 15.42
C LEU A 355 11.42 14.26 14.19
N GLY A 356 10.91 13.04 14.05
CA GLY A 356 11.17 12.19 12.89
C GLY A 356 10.73 12.83 11.57
N PHE A 357 9.56 13.48 11.56
CA PHE A 357 9.08 14.27 10.42
C PHE A 357 10.00 15.46 10.10
N LEU A 358 10.38 16.25 11.11
CA LEU A 358 11.27 17.42 10.94
C LEU A 358 12.64 17.02 10.38
N LEU A 359 13.22 15.93 10.89
CA LEU A 359 14.49 15.40 10.36
C LEU A 359 14.35 15.03 8.88
N ALA A 360 13.23 14.44 8.47
CA ALA A 360 12.97 14.09 7.07
C ALA A 360 12.82 15.34 6.20
N VAL A 361 12.11 16.37 6.68
CA VAL A 361 11.97 17.66 5.97
C VAL A 361 13.32 18.37 5.82
N ILE A 362 14.17 18.37 6.85
CA ILE A 362 15.52 18.95 6.79
C ILE A 362 16.36 18.23 5.73
N LEU A 363 16.39 16.90 5.78
CA LEU A 363 17.14 16.11 4.80
C LEU A 363 16.61 16.32 3.39
N HIS A 364 15.29 16.31 3.20
CA HIS A 364 14.68 16.55 1.91
C HIS A 364 15.00 17.93 1.36
N SER A 365 14.88 18.97 2.19
CA SER A 365 15.19 20.35 1.80
C SER A 365 16.65 20.48 1.36
N TYR A 366 17.57 19.86 2.08
CA TYR A 366 18.99 19.85 1.70
C TYR A 366 19.26 19.21 0.33
N LEU A 367 18.42 18.26 -0.10
CA LEU A 367 18.64 17.47 -1.31
C LEU A 367 17.88 18.02 -2.52
N ARG A 368 16.84 18.81 -2.29
CA ARG A 368 15.87 19.25 -3.31
C ARG A 368 16.31 20.48 -4.12
N ALA A 369 17.33 21.19 -3.68
CA ALA A 369 17.84 22.40 -4.33
C ALA A 369 19.32 22.62 -4.02
N ASP A 370 19.95 23.55 -4.73
CA ASP A 370 21.36 23.92 -4.52
C ASP A 370 21.59 24.63 -3.18
N THR A 371 20.57 25.33 -2.67
CA THR A 371 20.63 26.00 -1.37
C THR A 371 19.57 25.46 -0.42
N PHE A 372 19.91 25.41 0.87
CA PHE A 372 18.98 24.94 1.90
C PHE A 372 17.72 25.81 2.01
N ALA A 373 17.84 27.14 1.85
CA ALA A 373 16.71 28.06 1.90
C ALA A 373 15.73 27.84 0.74
N GLU A 374 16.23 27.65 -0.48
CA GLU A 374 15.41 27.29 -1.63
C GLU A 374 14.79 25.90 -1.44
N GLY A 375 15.57 24.95 -0.91
CA GLY A 375 15.11 23.61 -0.58
C GLY A 375 13.92 23.60 0.40
N ILE A 376 13.98 24.42 1.45
CA ILE A 376 12.85 24.62 2.39
C ILE A 376 11.65 25.20 1.65
N SER A 377 11.86 26.26 0.85
CA SER A 377 10.80 26.90 0.09
C SER A 377 10.09 25.91 -0.85
N LYS A 378 10.84 25.07 -1.56
CA LYS A 378 10.28 24.02 -2.43
C LYS A 378 9.59 22.90 -1.63
N THR A 379 10.15 22.51 -0.47
CA THR A 379 9.64 21.38 0.34
C THR A 379 8.38 21.74 1.12
N LEU A 380 8.30 22.95 1.68
CA LEU A 380 7.19 23.39 2.53
C LEU A 380 6.32 24.49 1.90
N GLY A 381 6.67 24.96 0.70
CA GLY A 381 5.93 26.00 -0.01
C GLY A 381 4.70 25.46 -0.75
N TRP A 382 4.45 26.00 -1.95
CA TRP A 382 3.21 25.78 -2.69
C TRP A 382 2.88 24.28 -2.90
N ASP A 383 3.88 23.45 -3.20
CA ASP A 383 3.68 22.01 -3.44
C ASP A 383 3.17 21.25 -2.22
N ALA A 384 3.57 21.63 -1.01
CA ALA A 384 3.05 21.02 0.21
C ALA A 384 1.68 21.61 0.60
N LEU A 385 1.53 22.92 0.44
CA LEU A 385 0.35 23.64 0.93
C LEU A 385 -0.88 23.45 0.04
N LYS A 386 -0.72 23.34 -1.29
CA LYS A 386 -1.83 23.25 -2.25
C LYS A 386 -2.76 22.07 -2.03
N TYR A 387 -2.23 20.99 -1.46
CA TYR A 387 -2.98 19.78 -1.17
C TYR A 387 -3.59 19.73 0.23
N SER A 388 -3.25 20.72 1.07
CA SER A 388 -3.67 20.81 2.47
C SER A 388 -4.86 21.75 2.68
N ALA A 389 -5.51 21.63 3.84
CA ALA A 389 -6.51 22.61 4.28
C ALA A 389 -5.90 24.02 4.50
N PHE A 390 -4.60 24.10 4.78
CA PHE A 390 -3.88 25.36 4.99
C PHE A 390 -3.62 26.13 3.70
N GLY A 391 -3.73 25.51 2.52
CA GLY A 391 -3.62 26.19 1.23
C GLY A 391 -4.56 27.40 1.11
N ARG A 392 -5.72 27.35 1.79
CA ARG A 392 -6.67 28.46 1.93
C ARG A 392 -6.07 29.70 2.58
N LEU A 393 -5.28 29.49 3.63
CA LEU A 393 -4.69 30.57 4.42
C LEU A 393 -3.50 31.21 3.70
N THR A 394 -2.86 30.47 2.82
CA THR A 394 -1.65 30.90 2.12
C THR A 394 -1.88 31.29 0.66
N GLY A 395 -3.10 31.14 0.15
CA GLY A 395 -3.43 31.34 -1.28
C GLY A 395 -2.87 30.24 -2.19
N ALA A 396 -2.21 29.21 -1.63
CA ALA A 396 -1.75 28.04 -2.37
C ALA A 396 -2.95 27.13 -2.68
N MET A 397 -3.63 27.42 -3.79
CA MET A 397 -4.90 26.81 -4.15
C MET A 397 -4.82 26.12 -5.51
N PRO A 398 -5.41 24.92 -5.67
CA PRO A 398 -5.55 24.31 -7.00
C PRO A 398 -6.52 25.10 -7.86
N GLU A 399 -6.28 25.14 -9.17
CA GLU A 399 -7.12 25.87 -10.15
C GLU A 399 -8.58 25.43 -10.15
N SER A 400 -8.84 24.15 -9.85
CA SER A 400 -10.19 23.58 -9.76
C SER A 400 -11.00 24.07 -8.55
N GLY A 401 -10.39 24.84 -7.64
CA GLY A 401 -11.00 25.25 -6.39
C GLY A 401 -11.20 24.11 -5.38
N LEU A 402 -11.86 24.41 -4.26
CA LEU A 402 -12.04 23.49 -3.14
C LEU A 402 -13.38 22.77 -3.21
N ARG A 403 -13.34 21.44 -3.11
CA ARG A 403 -14.52 20.68 -2.72
C ARG A 403 -14.80 20.89 -1.22
N PRO A 404 -16.04 21.17 -0.80
CA PRO A 404 -16.39 21.30 0.62
C PRO A 404 -16.06 20.03 1.43
N LEU A 405 -15.56 20.19 2.67
CA LEU A 405 -15.15 19.06 3.52
C LEU A 405 -16.29 18.06 3.74
N GLY A 406 -17.52 18.54 3.97
CA GLY A 406 -18.69 17.69 4.14
C GLY A 406 -18.96 16.78 2.92
N SER A 407 -18.73 17.28 1.70
CA SER A 407 -18.89 16.48 0.48
C SER A 407 -17.83 15.38 0.36
N ILE A 408 -16.61 15.65 0.83
CA ILE A 408 -15.51 14.69 0.82
C ILE A 408 -15.76 13.62 1.89
N ILE A 409 -16.19 14.00 3.08
CA ILE A 409 -16.59 13.05 4.13
C ILE A 409 -17.74 12.17 3.64
N TYR A 410 -18.75 12.76 2.99
CA TYR A 410 -19.87 12.02 2.41
C TYR A 410 -19.38 11.00 1.36
N GLU A 411 -18.43 11.36 0.50
CA GLU A 411 -17.81 10.44 -0.48
C GLU A 411 -17.17 9.22 0.19
N TYR A 412 -16.38 9.45 1.26
CA TYR A 412 -15.61 8.38 1.92
C TYR A 412 -16.38 7.60 2.98
N VAL A 413 -17.58 8.05 3.37
CA VAL A 413 -18.41 7.39 4.39
C VAL A 413 -19.71 6.85 3.79
N MET A 414 -20.43 7.65 3.02
CA MET A 414 -21.77 7.30 2.54
C MET A 414 -21.79 6.74 1.12
N LEU A 415 -20.85 7.17 0.25
CA LEU A 415 -20.73 6.68 -1.12
C LEU A 415 -19.55 5.72 -1.25
N TRP A 416 -19.59 4.62 -0.50
CA TRP A 416 -18.49 3.66 -0.53
C TRP A 416 -18.45 2.90 -1.88
N LYS A 417 -17.67 3.39 -2.85
CA LYS A 417 -17.69 2.91 -4.25
C LYS A 417 -16.90 1.63 -4.51
N THR A 418 -16.27 1.06 -3.50
CA THR A 418 -15.41 -0.13 -3.64
C THR A 418 -15.85 -1.24 -2.68
N PRO A 419 -15.40 -2.48 -2.81
CA PRO A 419 -15.69 -3.48 -1.78
C PRO A 419 -15.10 -3.06 -0.43
N VAL A 420 -15.87 -3.14 0.65
CA VAL A 420 -15.39 -2.89 2.05
C VAL A 420 -14.57 -4.08 2.56
N MET A 421 -14.95 -5.26 2.11
CA MET A 421 -14.26 -6.55 2.26
C MET A 421 -14.66 -7.35 1.01
N PHE A 422 -13.85 -8.33 0.59
CA PHE A 422 -14.12 -9.09 -0.65
C PHE A 422 -15.56 -9.67 -0.77
N TRP A 423 -16.23 -9.93 0.37
CA TRP A 423 -17.58 -10.49 0.44
C TRP A 423 -18.73 -9.48 0.31
N GLY A 424 -18.42 -8.19 0.17
CA GLY A 424 -19.39 -7.10 0.30
C GLY A 424 -19.31 -6.05 -0.80
N TYR A 425 -20.08 -6.24 -1.88
CA TYR A 425 -20.20 -5.27 -2.96
C TYR A 425 -21.50 -4.46 -2.82
N SER A 426 -21.48 -3.42 -1.98
CA SER A 426 -22.57 -2.43 -1.93
C SER A 426 -22.11 -1.16 -1.23
N GLN A 427 -22.56 -0.02 -1.75
CA GLN A 427 -22.29 1.32 -1.18
C GLN A 427 -22.81 1.46 0.26
N ILE A 428 -23.77 0.62 0.66
CA ILE A 428 -24.41 0.66 1.97
C ILE A 428 -23.59 -0.08 3.04
N ILE A 429 -22.62 -0.93 2.65
CA ILE A 429 -21.94 -1.83 3.60
C ILE A 429 -21.13 -1.06 4.63
N PHE A 430 -20.39 -0.02 4.22
CA PHE A 430 -19.62 0.77 5.16
C PHE A 430 -20.51 1.55 6.13
N PRO A 431 -21.53 2.31 5.67
CA PRO A 431 -22.53 2.91 6.57
C PRO A 431 -23.21 1.89 7.50
N ALA A 432 -23.64 0.74 6.97
CA ALA A 432 -24.29 -0.30 7.76
C ALA A 432 -23.35 -0.86 8.83
N MET A 433 -22.07 -1.07 8.51
CA MET A 433 -21.06 -1.49 9.49
C MET A 433 -20.88 -0.45 10.60
N VAL A 434 -20.86 0.85 10.27
CA VAL A 434 -20.82 1.91 11.29
C VAL A 434 -22.05 1.85 12.19
N ILE A 435 -23.26 1.76 11.62
CA ILE A 435 -24.52 1.66 12.37
C ILE A 435 -24.52 0.41 13.27
N LEU A 436 -24.15 -0.75 12.73
CA LEU A 436 -24.09 -2.01 13.48
C LEU A 436 -23.06 -1.96 14.62
N ALA A 437 -21.92 -1.30 14.42
CA ALA A 437 -20.94 -1.09 15.47
C ALA A 437 -21.49 -0.20 16.59
N LEU A 438 -22.23 0.86 16.25
CA LEU A 438 -22.89 1.73 17.23
C LEU A 438 -24.01 1.02 18.00
N VAL A 439 -24.86 0.24 17.31
CA VAL A 439 -25.90 -0.60 17.93
C VAL A 439 -25.27 -1.63 18.87
N SER A 440 -24.19 -2.29 18.42
CA SER A 440 -23.44 -3.25 19.23
C SER A 440 -22.84 -2.60 20.47
N LEU A 441 -22.30 -1.38 20.35
CA LEU A 441 -21.79 -0.62 21.49
C LEU A 441 -22.91 -0.24 22.47
N ALA A 442 -24.06 0.21 21.97
CA ALA A 442 -25.22 0.53 22.79
C ALA A 442 -25.71 -0.71 23.56
N LEU A 443 -25.80 -1.86 22.90
CA LEU A 443 -26.11 -3.14 23.56
C LEU A 443 -25.10 -3.47 24.66
N GLN A 444 -23.80 -3.38 24.36
CA GLN A 444 -22.74 -3.61 25.36
C GLN A 444 -22.89 -2.70 26.59
N PHE A 445 -23.28 -1.45 26.38
CA PHE A 445 -23.58 -0.51 27.47
C PHE A 445 -24.81 -0.94 28.28
N PHE A 446 -25.92 -1.30 27.64
CA PHE A 446 -27.15 -1.72 28.34
C PHE A 446 -26.97 -2.99 29.15
N VAL A 447 -26.22 -3.97 28.64
CA VAL A 447 -25.89 -5.20 29.39
C VAL A 447 -24.75 -5.01 30.41
N ARG A 448 -24.26 -3.77 30.57
CA ARG A 448 -23.16 -3.41 31.48
C ARG A 448 -21.90 -4.24 31.26
N ASN A 449 -21.57 -4.53 30.00
CA ASN A 449 -20.37 -5.28 29.65
C ASN A 449 -19.12 -4.51 30.10
N LEU A 450 -18.23 -5.15 30.86
CA LEU A 450 -17.03 -4.49 31.42
C LEU A 450 -16.10 -3.83 30.38
N ASN A 451 -16.19 -4.23 29.11
CA ASN A 451 -15.33 -3.71 28.04
C ASN A 451 -15.97 -2.61 27.18
N TYR A 452 -17.21 -2.18 27.46
CA TYR A 452 -17.90 -1.21 26.58
C TYR A 452 -17.12 0.11 26.42
N LYS A 453 -16.42 0.57 27.48
CA LYS A 453 -15.60 1.79 27.44
C LYS A 453 -14.40 1.64 26.49
N ARG A 454 -13.72 0.50 26.53
CA ARG A 454 -12.61 0.17 25.62
C ARG A 454 -13.10 0.16 24.19
N ASP A 455 -14.23 -0.49 23.94
CA ASP A 455 -14.80 -0.64 22.60
C ASP A 455 -15.24 0.71 22.03
N ALA A 456 -15.84 1.58 22.86
CA ALA A 456 -16.11 2.97 22.51
C ALA A 456 -14.83 3.74 22.17
N ALA A 457 -13.80 3.67 23.03
CA ALA A 457 -12.52 4.32 22.80
C ALA A 457 -11.85 3.82 21.51
N LEU A 458 -11.92 2.51 21.24
CA LEU A 458 -11.35 1.91 20.05
C LEU A 458 -12.02 2.45 18.78
N LEU A 459 -13.36 2.53 18.72
CA LEU A 459 -14.07 3.13 17.59
C LEU A 459 -13.71 4.61 17.38
N ILE A 460 -13.76 5.40 18.47
CA ILE A 460 -13.50 6.85 18.41
C ILE A 460 -12.06 7.10 17.94
N PHE A 461 -11.07 6.54 18.62
CA PHE A 461 -9.66 6.86 18.35
C PHE A 461 -9.16 6.25 17.05
N SER A 462 -9.65 5.07 16.65
CA SER A 462 -9.30 4.51 15.34
C SER A 462 -9.89 5.28 14.17
N SER A 463 -11.04 5.97 14.34
CA SER A 463 -11.61 6.85 13.31
C SER A 463 -10.78 8.13 13.09
N LEU A 464 -10.03 8.57 14.11
CA LEU A 464 -9.21 9.79 13.99
C LEU A 464 -8.11 9.63 12.94
N ALA A 465 -7.58 8.42 12.75
CA ALA A 465 -6.54 8.17 11.75
C ALA A 465 -6.99 8.54 10.33
N PRO A 466 -8.03 7.92 9.73
CA PRO A 466 -8.51 8.30 8.40
C PRO A 466 -9.04 9.74 8.35
N LEU A 467 -9.79 10.18 9.37
CA LEU A 467 -10.37 11.53 9.39
C LEU A 467 -9.31 12.63 9.43
N SER A 468 -8.18 12.41 10.11
CA SER A 468 -7.09 13.39 10.15
C SER A 468 -6.56 13.73 8.77
N TRP A 469 -6.40 12.74 7.88
CA TRP A 469 -5.90 12.96 6.54
C TRP A 469 -6.96 13.63 5.67
N ILE A 470 -8.22 13.19 5.77
CA ILE A 470 -9.34 13.81 5.04
C ILE A 470 -9.47 15.29 5.39
N VAL A 471 -9.25 15.65 6.66
CA VAL A 471 -9.32 17.04 7.13
C VAL A 471 -8.06 17.82 6.77
N LEU A 472 -6.86 17.32 7.11
CA LEU A 472 -5.60 18.07 6.92
C LEU A 472 -5.19 18.15 5.45
N MET A 473 -5.44 17.08 4.68
CA MET A 473 -5.09 16.94 3.26
C MET A 473 -6.35 16.87 2.41
N GLN A 474 -7.25 17.83 2.65
CA GLN A 474 -8.56 17.90 2.03
C GLN A 474 -8.48 17.90 0.49
N ASN A 475 -7.57 18.67 -0.09
CA ASN A 475 -7.46 18.76 -1.55
C ASN A 475 -6.86 17.50 -2.16
N HIS A 476 -5.89 16.88 -1.49
CA HIS A 476 -5.42 15.54 -1.86
C HIS A 476 -6.59 14.55 -1.86
N SER A 477 -7.44 14.60 -0.83
CA SER A 477 -8.61 13.73 -0.71
C SER A 477 -9.70 14.02 -1.75
N ALA A 478 -9.77 15.25 -2.26
CA ALA A 478 -10.71 15.66 -3.29
C ALA A 478 -10.37 15.09 -4.68
N ILE A 479 -9.07 14.98 -5.00
CA ILE A 479 -8.59 14.46 -6.30
C ILE A 479 -8.33 12.94 -6.27
N HIS A 480 -7.99 12.39 -5.11
CA HIS A 480 -7.72 10.95 -4.95
C HIS A 480 -8.89 10.17 -4.35
N VAL A 481 -10.10 10.42 -4.85
CA VAL A 481 -11.34 9.69 -4.47
C VAL A 481 -11.26 8.18 -4.72
N HIS A 482 -10.31 7.74 -5.54
CA HIS A 482 -10.07 6.33 -5.86
C HIS A 482 -9.02 5.66 -4.96
N LEU A 483 -8.43 6.36 -3.97
CA LEU A 483 -7.26 5.85 -3.23
C LEU A 483 -7.47 5.86 -1.71
N ASN A 484 -8.00 6.95 -1.16
CA ASN A 484 -7.96 7.18 0.29
C ASN A 484 -8.92 6.31 1.11
N TYR A 485 -9.74 5.45 0.48
CA TYR A 485 -10.51 4.42 1.18
C TYR A 485 -9.61 3.47 1.99
N VAL A 486 -8.36 3.27 1.55
CA VAL A 486 -7.37 2.44 2.25
C VAL A 486 -7.13 2.86 3.71
N LEU A 487 -7.30 4.16 4.02
CA LEU A 487 -7.04 4.70 5.36
C LEU A 487 -7.99 4.15 6.43
N TRP A 488 -9.22 3.76 6.06
CA TRP A 488 -10.16 3.17 7.01
C TRP A 488 -9.72 1.80 7.50
N TYR A 489 -8.87 1.09 6.75
CA TYR A 489 -8.33 -0.21 7.13
C TYR A 489 -7.20 -0.11 8.15
N PHE A 490 -6.61 1.07 8.37
CA PHE A 490 -5.50 1.25 9.32
C PHE A 490 -5.88 0.84 10.75
N GLY A 491 -7.16 1.00 11.12
CA GLY A 491 -7.64 0.53 12.42
C GLY A 491 -9.15 0.58 12.59
N PHE A 492 -9.86 1.48 11.87
CA PHE A 492 -11.30 1.67 12.07
C PHE A 492 -12.13 0.46 11.61
N ILE A 493 -11.90 -0.06 10.40
CA ILE A 493 -12.61 -1.26 9.92
C ILE A 493 -12.37 -2.46 10.87
N PRO A 494 -11.13 -2.81 11.25
CA PRO A 494 -10.88 -3.81 12.28
C PRO A 494 -11.62 -3.56 13.61
N ALA A 495 -11.63 -2.30 14.08
CA ALA A 495 -12.33 -1.91 15.31
C ALA A 495 -13.84 -2.11 15.19
N ALA A 496 -14.45 -1.66 14.09
CA ALA A 496 -15.87 -1.80 13.84
C ALA A 496 -16.30 -3.26 13.81
N VAL A 497 -15.60 -4.10 13.03
CA VAL A 497 -15.87 -5.55 12.96
C VAL A 497 -15.74 -6.19 14.35
N PHE A 498 -14.70 -5.84 15.10
CA PHE A 498 -14.49 -6.37 16.45
C PHE A 498 -15.62 -5.99 17.41
N VAL A 499 -16.07 -4.73 17.40
CA VAL A 499 -17.17 -4.26 18.26
C VAL A 499 -18.49 -4.90 17.86
N ILE A 500 -18.73 -5.12 16.57
CA ILE A 500 -19.91 -5.87 16.09
C ILE A 500 -19.91 -7.29 16.65
N LEU A 501 -18.80 -8.02 16.49
CA LEU A 501 -18.68 -9.39 17.02
C LEU A 501 -18.91 -9.45 18.54
N ARG A 502 -18.40 -8.46 19.28
CA ARG A 502 -18.64 -8.33 20.73
C ARG A 502 -20.11 -8.09 21.07
N GLY A 503 -20.82 -7.29 20.26
CA GLY A 503 -22.27 -7.11 20.38
C GLY A 503 -23.04 -8.40 20.15
N LEU A 504 -22.71 -9.14 19.09
CA LEU A 504 -23.31 -10.45 18.81
C LEU A 504 -23.13 -11.43 19.98
N ILE A 505 -21.92 -11.49 20.56
CA ILE A 505 -21.66 -12.32 21.75
C ILE A 505 -22.56 -11.91 22.92
N CYS A 506 -22.75 -10.61 23.17
CA CYS A 506 -23.65 -10.13 24.22
C CYS A 506 -25.10 -10.54 23.96
N MET A 507 -25.57 -10.48 22.71
CA MET A 507 -26.93 -10.93 22.36
C MET A 507 -27.12 -12.41 22.65
N VAL A 508 -26.19 -13.26 22.19
CA VAL A 508 -26.27 -14.71 22.42
C VAL A 508 -26.33 -15.01 23.93
N GLN A 509 -25.52 -14.33 24.74
CA GLN A 509 -25.52 -14.51 26.20
C GLN A 509 -26.85 -14.14 26.86
N LEU A 510 -27.53 -13.09 26.39
CA LEU A 510 -28.86 -12.71 26.88
C LEU A 510 -29.92 -13.78 26.54
N PHE A 511 -29.88 -14.34 25.32
CA PHE A 511 -30.81 -15.38 24.91
C PHE A 511 -30.58 -16.70 25.67
N THR A 512 -29.33 -17.09 25.90
CA THR A 512 -29.04 -18.33 26.64
C THR A 512 -29.30 -18.24 28.14
N SER A 513 -29.19 -17.05 28.74
CA SER A 513 -29.46 -16.84 30.16
C SER A 513 -30.96 -16.76 30.46
N SER A 514 -31.76 -16.23 29.53
CA SER A 514 -33.24 -16.20 29.67
C SER A 514 -33.90 -17.56 29.47
N SER A 515 -33.31 -18.48 28.70
CA SER A 515 -33.80 -19.85 28.54
C SER A 515 -33.52 -20.79 29.72
N ALA A 516 -32.55 -20.46 30.58
CA ALA A 516 -32.22 -21.26 31.77
C ALA A 516 -33.11 -20.97 32.99
N SER A 517 -33.96 -19.93 32.92
CA SER A 517 -34.84 -19.50 34.01
C SER A 517 -36.31 -19.96 33.85
N SER A 518 -36.61 -21.04 33.13
CA SER A 518 -37.93 -21.68 33.21
C SER A 518 -38.00 -22.58 34.45
N PRO A 519 -38.86 -22.29 35.44
CA PRO A 519 -38.92 -23.09 36.66
C PRO A 519 -39.61 -24.43 36.38
N THR A 520 -38.90 -25.53 36.60
CA THR A 520 -39.52 -26.83 36.86
C THR A 520 -40.23 -26.74 38.20
N GLY A 521 -41.51 -26.36 38.16
CA GLY A 521 -42.42 -26.53 39.27
C GLY A 521 -42.71 -28.01 39.46
N HIS A 522 -42.36 -28.55 40.64
CA HIS A 522 -43.19 -29.45 41.45
C HIS A 522 -42.42 -29.76 42.73
N GLN A 523 -42.70 -29.00 43.81
CA GLN A 523 -42.60 -29.56 45.16
C GLN A 523 -43.92 -30.26 45.44
N PRO A 524 -43.95 -31.57 45.73
CA PRO A 524 -45.12 -32.18 46.33
C PRO A 524 -45.13 -31.82 47.81
N SER A 525 -46.23 -31.22 48.23
CA SER A 525 -46.65 -31.16 49.63
C SER A 525 -47.10 -32.54 50.09
N ASP A 526 -46.54 -33.05 51.18
CA ASP A 526 -47.16 -34.03 52.10
C ASP A 526 -46.40 -33.91 53.44
N ARG A 527 -47.08 -33.52 54.53
CA ARG A 527 -47.68 -34.38 55.57
C ARG A 527 -46.67 -35.21 56.36
#